data_AF-A0A9E2UGG5-F1
#
_entry.id   AF-A0A9E2UGG5-F1
#
_cell.length_a   1.000
_cell.length_b   1.000
_cell.length_c   1.000
_cell.angle_alpha   90.00
_cell.angle_beta   90.00
_cell.angle_gamma   90.00
#
_symmetry.space_group_name_H-M   'P 1'
#
loop_
_entity.id
_entity.type
_entity.pdbx_description
1 polymer ?
#
loop_
_entity_poly.entity_id
_entity_poly.type
_entity_poly.pdbx_seq_one_letter_code
_entity_poly.pdbx_strand_id
1 'polypeptide(L)'
;WMAYPPLSELEFSPGVGVDYYLWALQISGVGTLLTGVNFVTTILKTRAPGMGLMRMPVFCWTALATNLIIVAAFPVLTATLAMLLLDRYLGFHFFTVDAGGNPMMYVNLFWVWGHPEVYILVLPAFGVYSEVMATFCGKPLFGYRSMVGATMAFIVLSYSVWLHHFFTMGASADVNALFGMMSMIIGVPTGVKIFNWLFTMSGGRVRFTVPVLWTLGFMVTFVFGGLTGVLLALPPVDFQIHNSLFLVAHFHHVIIPGVVFGAFAGYHYWFPKAFGFRLDERWGKRAFWCWFIGFHLAFMPLYVVGLMGMTRRLQHYDVLAWQPWLLVAFGGAVLILIGILCQAIQLAVSIRDRALLRDVTGDPWNGRTLEWSTASPPPPWNFATLPSVTGLDDFWIQKQNAGGRSASIARSRQYEPIDMPKNSPIGVVNAFFSVVLGFALIWHIWWMAGFGLLGILAGMLAFAFRREEEIEVPVAEIARFERRQTEVAA
;
A
#
# COMPACT_ATOMS: atom_id res chain seq x y z
N TRP A 1 -7.58 0.67 17.75
CA TRP A 1 -7.69 0.40 16.31
C TRP A 1 -8.45 -0.88 15.99
N MET A 2 -8.62 -1.85 16.91
CA MET A 2 -9.29 -3.13 16.59
C MET A 2 -10.68 -3.30 17.24
N ALA A 3 -11.11 -2.36 18.09
CA ALA A 3 -12.41 -2.37 18.78
C ALA A 3 -12.81 -3.74 19.38
N TYR A 4 -11.95 -4.32 20.22
CA TYR A 4 -12.19 -5.65 20.80
C TYR A 4 -13.41 -5.66 21.74
N PRO A 5 -14.35 -6.60 21.53
CA PRO A 5 -15.28 -7.02 22.57
C PRO A 5 -14.52 -7.68 23.74
N PRO A 6 -15.04 -7.58 24.97
CA PRO A 6 -16.32 -6.96 25.31
C PRO A 6 -16.26 -5.43 25.43
N LEU A 7 -15.07 -4.81 25.44
CA LEU A 7 -14.92 -3.38 25.71
C LEU A 7 -15.62 -2.48 24.66
N SER A 8 -15.82 -2.98 23.44
CA SER A 8 -16.55 -2.28 22.38
C SER A 8 -18.08 -2.46 22.44
N GLU A 9 -18.60 -3.27 23.36
CA GLU A 9 -20.05 -3.45 23.56
C GLU A 9 -20.68 -2.26 24.27
N LEU A 10 -21.99 -2.09 24.11
CA LEU A 10 -22.73 -0.98 24.72
C LEU A 10 -22.63 -0.92 26.25
N GLU A 11 -22.49 -2.07 26.91
CA GLU A 11 -22.33 -2.15 28.36
C GLU A 11 -21.09 -1.38 28.84
N PHE A 12 -19.98 -1.44 28.09
CA PHE A 12 -18.71 -0.83 28.47
C PHE A 12 -18.41 0.47 27.71
N SER A 13 -18.93 0.60 26.49
CA SER A 13 -18.76 1.76 25.61
C SER A 13 -20.12 2.23 25.07
N PRO A 14 -20.93 2.90 25.90
CA PRO A 14 -22.27 3.37 25.53
C PRO A 14 -22.25 4.56 24.57
N GLY A 15 -21.09 5.23 24.42
CA GLY A 15 -20.94 6.37 23.52
C GLY A 15 -20.82 5.97 22.05
N VAL A 16 -21.03 6.95 21.17
CA VAL A 16 -21.02 6.79 19.70
C VAL A 16 -19.64 6.53 19.08
N GLY A 17 -18.57 6.57 19.88
CA GLY A 17 -17.19 6.47 19.37
C GLY A 17 -16.88 5.15 18.66
N VAL A 18 -17.43 4.04 19.14
CA VAL A 18 -17.32 2.74 18.48
C VAL A 18 -18.14 2.72 17.18
N ASP A 19 -19.31 3.35 17.17
CA ASP A 19 -20.16 3.40 15.97
C ASP A 19 -19.50 4.21 14.85
N TYR A 20 -18.80 5.30 15.17
CA TYR A 20 -17.94 6.00 14.23
C TYR A 20 -16.88 5.08 13.61
N TYR A 21 -16.19 4.27 14.44
CA TYR A 21 -15.20 3.31 13.97
C TYR A 21 -15.82 2.28 13.03
N LEU A 22 -16.98 1.70 13.39
CA LEU A 22 -17.64 0.65 12.63
C LEU A 22 -18.14 1.17 11.27
N TRP A 23 -18.91 2.25 11.24
CA TRP A 23 -19.47 2.77 9.99
C TRP A 23 -18.41 3.37 9.06
N ALA A 24 -17.39 4.04 9.60
CA ALA A 24 -16.30 4.58 8.79
C ALA A 24 -15.54 3.46 8.06
N LEU A 25 -15.22 2.36 8.76
CA LEU A 25 -14.55 1.22 8.16
C LEU A 25 -15.46 0.40 7.25
N GLN A 26 -16.76 0.28 7.55
CA GLN A 26 -17.70 -0.43 6.70
C GLN A 26 -17.84 0.25 5.33
N ILE A 27 -18.03 1.58 5.33
CA ILE A 27 -18.13 2.37 4.10
C ILE A 27 -16.82 2.34 3.32
N SER A 28 -15.69 2.54 4.00
CA SER A 28 -14.36 2.47 3.36
C SER A 28 -14.07 1.07 2.82
N GLY A 29 -14.48 0.02 3.53
CA GLY A 29 -14.24 -1.38 3.18
C GLY A 29 -14.91 -1.78 1.86
N VAL A 30 -16.13 -1.26 1.60
CA VAL A 30 -16.79 -1.42 0.30
C VAL A 30 -15.95 -0.83 -0.83
N GLY A 31 -15.43 0.38 -0.66
CA GLY A 31 -14.55 1.02 -1.65
C GLY A 31 -13.26 0.23 -1.90
N THR A 32 -12.63 -0.28 -0.84
CA THR A 32 -11.42 -1.10 -0.96
C THR A 32 -11.68 -2.42 -1.68
N LEU A 33 -12.79 -3.10 -1.38
CA LEU A 33 -13.18 -4.35 -2.05
C LEU A 33 -13.41 -4.12 -3.55
N LEU A 34 -14.14 -3.08 -3.92
CA LEU A 34 -14.37 -2.71 -5.32
C LEU A 34 -13.06 -2.38 -6.05
N THR A 35 -12.11 -1.73 -5.35
CA THR A 35 -10.76 -1.48 -5.88
C THR A 35 -10.01 -2.78 -6.17
N GLY A 36 -10.09 -3.75 -5.25
CA GLY A 36 -9.53 -5.09 -5.42
C GLY A 36 -10.06 -5.79 -6.68
N VAL A 37 -11.38 -5.85 -6.83
CA VAL A 37 -12.03 -6.46 -8.00
C VAL A 37 -11.64 -5.76 -9.30
N ASN A 38 -11.57 -4.44 -9.28
CA ASN A 38 -11.19 -3.63 -10.44
C ASN A 38 -9.78 -3.95 -10.95
N PHE A 39 -8.78 -3.90 -10.05
CA PHE A 39 -7.38 -4.16 -10.45
C PHE A 39 -7.11 -5.61 -10.82
N VAL A 40 -7.76 -6.59 -10.16
CA VAL A 40 -7.67 -8.01 -10.59
C VAL A 40 -8.17 -8.15 -12.03
N THR A 41 -9.33 -7.59 -12.33
CA THR A 41 -9.91 -7.65 -13.68
C THR A 41 -9.01 -6.96 -14.70
N THR A 42 -8.53 -5.77 -14.38
CA THR A 42 -7.62 -4.98 -15.23
C THR A 42 -6.35 -5.77 -15.57
N ILE A 43 -5.62 -6.25 -14.55
CA ILE A 43 -4.35 -6.94 -14.76
C ILE A 43 -4.53 -8.27 -15.52
N LEU A 44 -5.67 -8.95 -15.37
CA LEU A 44 -5.92 -10.23 -16.03
C LEU A 44 -6.52 -10.10 -17.44
N LYS A 45 -7.30 -9.05 -17.72
CA LYS A 45 -8.11 -8.94 -18.94
C LYS A 45 -7.73 -7.79 -19.88
N THR A 46 -7.15 -6.70 -19.39
CA THR A 46 -6.88 -5.50 -20.21
C THR A 46 -5.38 -5.30 -20.46
N ARG A 47 -4.61 -6.39 -20.60
CA ARG A 47 -3.18 -6.32 -20.91
C ARG A 47 -2.94 -6.01 -22.39
N ALA A 48 -1.80 -5.37 -22.66
CA ALA A 48 -1.35 -5.12 -24.03
C ALA A 48 -1.10 -6.44 -24.79
N PRO A 49 -1.33 -6.47 -26.12
CA PRO A 49 -1.03 -7.64 -26.95
C PRO A 49 0.42 -8.12 -26.78
N GLY A 50 0.62 -9.44 -26.71
CA GLY A 50 1.95 -10.05 -26.50
C GLY A 50 2.45 -10.05 -25.05
N MET A 51 1.82 -9.31 -24.15
CA MET A 51 2.15 -9.31 -22.71
C MET A 51 1.49 -10.50 -21.98
N GLY A 52 2.15 -11.65 -22.02
CA GLY A 52 1.83 -12.78 -21.14
C GLY A 52 2.10 -12.47 -19.66
N LEU A 53 1.54 -13.26 -18.74
CA LEU A 53 1.72 -13.08 -17.28
C LEU A 53 3.19 -12.98 -16.87
N MET A 54 4.04 -13.86 -17.39
CA MET A 54 5.48 -13.88 -17.09
C MET A 54 6.29 -12.81 -17.83
N ARG A 55 5.63 -11.85 -18.49
CA ARG A 55 6.25 -10.67 -19.13
C ARG A 55 5.80 -9.35 -18.50
N MET A 56 4.98 -9.39 -17.44
CA MET A 56 4.58 -8.17 -16.73
C MET A 56 5.73 -7.64 -15.83
N PRO A 57 5.81 -6.33 -15.60
CA PRO A 57 6.67 -5.77 -14.55
C PRO A 57 6.36 -6.39 -13.18
N VAL A 58 7.34 -6.40 -12.27
CA VAL A 58 7.15 -7.01 -10.94
C VAL A 58 6.14 -6.22 -10.12
N PHE A 59 6.08 -4.90 -10.32
CA PHE A 59 5.04 -4.09 -9.70
C PHE A 59 3.62 -4.58 -10.05
N CYS A 60 3.36 -5.01 -11.29
CA CYS A 60 2.06 -5.55 -11.67
C CYS A 60 1.76 -6.89 -10.99
N TRP A 61 2.77 -7.73 -10.75
CA TRP A 61 2.61 -8.97 -9.99
C TRP A 61 2.30 -8.72 -8.51
N THR A 62 3.00 -7.79 -7.87
CA THR A 62 2.72 -7.45 -6.48
C THR A 62 1.37 -6.75 -6.33
N ALA A 63 0.99 -5.90 -7.28
CA ALA A 63 -0.36 -5.34 -7.35
C ALA A 63 -1.42 -6.44 -7.52
N LEU A 64 -1.22 -7.41 -8.42
CA LEU A 64 -2.15 -8.53 -8.59
C LEU A 64 -2.31 -9.32 -7.29
N ALA A 65 -1.21 -9.69 -6.64
CA ALA A 65 -1.25 -10.44 -5.39
C ALA A 65 -1.96 -9.65 -4.28
N THR A 66 -1.66 -8.35 -4.16
CA THR A 66 -2.33 -7.44 -3.23
C THR A 66 -3.85 -7.45 -3.43
N ASN A 67 -4.30 -7.27 -4.67
CA ASN A 67 -5.72 -7.16 -4.97
C ASN A 67 -6.46 -8.51 -4.84
N LEU A 68 -5.79 -9.64 -5.10
CA LEU A 68 -6.34 -10.97 -4.81
C LEU A 68 -6.55 -11.17 -3.29
N ILE A 69 -5.59 -10.72 -2.46
CA ILE A 69 -5.74 -10.77 -1.01
C ILE A 69 -6.87 -9.84 -0.56
N ILE A 70 -6.99 -8.62 -1.12
CA ILE A 70 -8.11 -7.70 -0.82
C ILE A 70 -9.46 -8.40 -1.04
N VAL A 71 -9.65 -9.00 -2.22
CA VAL A 71 -10.92 -9.66 -2.60
C VAL A 71 -11.30 -10.77 -1.63
N ALA A 72 -10.33 -11.51 -1.10
CA ALA A 72 -10.59 -12.61 -0.18
C ALA A 72 -10.67 -12.19 1.31
N ALA A 73 -9.92 -11.17 1.75
CA ALA A 73 -9.84 -10.78 3.16
C ALA A 73 -10.93 -9.77 3.58
N PHE A 74 -11.26 -8.79 2.74
CA PHE A 74 -12.20 -7.71 3.12
C PHE A 74 -13.64 -8.17 3.41
N PRO A 75 -14.18 -9.22 2.77
CA PRO A 75 -15.48 -9.77 3.16
C PRO A 75 -15.52 -10.22 4.63
N VAL A 76 -14.40 -10.75 5.16
CA VAL A 76 -14.32 -11.19 6.57
C VAL A 76 -14.42 -9.99 7.52
N LEU A 77 -13.71 -8.89 7.25
CA LEU A 77 -13.86 -7.65 8.04
C LEU A 77 -15.29 -7.13 7.97
N THR A 78 -15.85 -7.07 6.76
CA THR A 78 -17.21 -6.57 6.51
C THR A 78 -18.25 -7.33 7.34
N ALA A 79 -18.14 -8.66 7.40
CA ALA A 79 -19.00 -9.51 8.22
C ALA A 79 -18.74 -9.32 9.72
N THR A 80 -17.47 -9.24 10.14
CA THR A 80 -17.09 -9.10 11.55
C THR A 80 -17.59 -7.79 12.15
N LEU A 81 -17.41 -6.67 11.45
CA LEU A 81 -17.90 -5.36 11.88
C LEU A 81 -19.42 -5.28 11.79
N ALA A 82 -20.05 -5.92 10.79
CA ALA A 82 -21.50 -6.01 10.71
C ALA A 82 -22.10 -6.79 11.90
N MET A 83 -21.50 -7.91 12.32
CA MET A 83 -21.92 -8.64 13.51
C MET A 83 -21.82 -7.77 14.78
N LEU A 84 -20.72 -7.02 14.95
CA LEU A 84 -20.57 -6.11 16.09
C LEU A 84 -21.56 -4.93 16.03
N LEU A 85 -21.89 -4.43 14.83
CA LEU A 85 -22.97 -3.45 14.66
C LEU A 85 -24.34 -4.04 15.04
N LEU A 86 -24.62 -5.30 14.69
CA LEU A 86 -25.87 -5.96 15.05
C LEU A 86 -26.00 -6.14 16.56
N ASP A 87 -24.92 -6.52 17.25
CA ASP A 87 -24.89 -6.60 18.72
C ASP A 87 -25.24 -5.23 19.32
N ARG A 88 -24.59 -4.16 18.83
CA ARG A 88 -24.81 -2.79 19.34
C ARG A 88 -26.17 -2.18 18.97
N TYR A 89 -26.73 -2.43 17.79
CA TYR A 89 -27.93 -1.74 17.31
C TYR A 89 -29.23 -2.51 17.53
N LEU A 90 -29.16 -3.83 17.38
CA LEU A 90 -30.34 -4.70 17.33
C LEU A 90 -30.40 -5.70 18.50
N GLY A 91 -29.46 -5.64 19.44
CA GLY A 91 -29.42 -6.52 20.60
C GLY A 91 -29.12 -7.97 20.24
N PHE A 92 -28.29 -8.18 19.22
CA PHE A 92 -27.75 -9.51 18.92
C PHE A 92 -26.68 -9.88 19.97
N HIS A 93 -26.28 -11.15 19.97
CA HIS A 93 -25.37 -11.71 20.97
C HIS A 93 -24.25 -12.51 20.30
N PHE A 94 -23.59 -11.94 19.28
CA PHE A 94 -22.45 -12.60 18.63
C PHE A 94 -21.21 -12.60 19.54
N PHE A 95 -20.87 -11.44 20.13
CA PHE A 95 -19.63 -11.19 20.85
C PHE A 95 -19.84 -10.71 22.29
N THR A 96 -21.10 -10.64 22.74
CA THR A 96 -21.44 -10.31 24.14
C THR A 96 -20.90 -11.37 25.11
N VAL A 97 -20.75 -11.00 26.39
CA VAL A 97 -20.30 -11.93 27.44
C VAL A 97 -21.45 -12.78 27.96
N ASP A 98 -22.68 -12.27 27.86
CA ASP A 98 -23.91 -12.93 28.24
C ASP A 98 -24.62 -13.57 27.03
N ALA A 99 -25.79 -14.19 27.28
CA ALA A 99 -26.68 -14.74 26.27
C ALA A 99 -26.05 -15.72 25.25
N GLY A 100 -24.90 -16.31 25.58
CA GLY A 100 -24.20 -17.29 24.75
C GLY A 100 -23.23 -16.71 23.72
N GLY A 101 -22.98 -15.40 23.74
CA GLY A 101 -21.98 -14.75 22.88
C GLY A 101 -20.54 -15.16 23.20
N ASN A 102 -19.62 -14.89 22.27
CA ASN A 102 -18.20 -15.23 22.43
C ASN A 102 -17.27 -14.09 21.96
N PRO A 103 -16.73 -13.28 22.89
CA PRO A 103 -15.79 -12.20 22.56
C PRO A 103 -14.52 -12.67 21.84
N MET A 104 -14.03 -13.88 22.13
CA MET A 104 -12.82 -14.42 21.49
C MET A 104 -13.04 -14.71 20.00
N MET A 105 -14.28 -14.99 19.59
CA MET A 105 -14.62 -15.19 18.18
C MET A 105 -14.37 -13.93 17.35
N TYR A 106 -14.67 -12.74 17.92
CA TYR A 106 -14.33 -11.47 17.26
C TYR A 106 -12.84 -11.37 17.00
N VAL A 107 -12.01 -11.65 18.01
CA VAL A 107 -10.54 -11.56 17.88
C VAL A 107 -10.04 -12.49 16.79
N ASN A 108 -10.55 -13.73 16.75
CA ASN A 108 -10.21 -14.67 15.68
C ASN A 108 -10.59 -14.13 14.30
N LEU A 109 -11.86 -13.74 14.08
CA LEU A 109 -12.35 -13.26 12.79
C LEU A 109 -11.67 -11.97 12.33
N PHE A 110 -11.45 -11.04 13.26
CA PHE A 110 -10.75 -9.80 12.98
C PHE A 110 -9.34 -10.08 12.44
N TRP A 111 -8.60 -11.01 13.05
CA TRP A 111 -7.24 -11.32 12.59
C TRP A 111 -7.17 -12.16 11.33
N VAL A 112 -8.18 -12.97 11.03
CA VAL A 112 -8.32 -13.60 9.71
C VAL A 112 -8.28 -12.56 8.59
N TRP A 113 -8.79 -11.34 8.83
CA TRP A 113 -8.58 -10.20 7.95
C TRP A 113 -7.27 -9.43 8.24
N GLY A 114 -7.01 -9.12 9.51
CA GLY A 114 -6.01 -8.13 9.91
C GLY A 114 -4.58 -8.55 9.60
N HIS A 115 -4.28 -9.85 9.58
CA HIS A 115 -2.96 -10.28 9.17
C HIS A 115 -2.76 -10.27 7.65
N PRO A 116 -3.70 -10.76 6.81
CA PRO A 116 -3.66 -10.49 5.38
C PRO A 116 -3.55 -9.00 5.02
N GLU A 117 -4.20 -8.10 5.77
CA GLU A 117 -4.11 -6.65 5.57
C GLU A 117 -2.66 -6.13 5.60
N VAL A 118 -1.82 -6.60 6.52
CA VAL A 118 -0.44 -6.08 6.58
C VAL A 118 0.36 -6.46 5.33
N TYR A 119 0.01 -7.57 4.67
CA TYR A 119 0.60 -7.93 3.37
C TYR A 119 0.05 -7.10 2.22
N ILE A 120 -1.24 -6.74 2.26
CA ILE A 120 -1.85 -5.82 1.30
C ILE A 120 -1.07 -4.49 1.28
N LEU A 121 -0.59 -4.03 2.44
CA LEU A 121 0.18 -2.79 2.54
C LEU A 121 1.62 -2.93 1.98
N VAL A 122 2.31 -4.02 2.31
CA VAL A 122 3.75 -4.15 2.02
C VAL A 122 4.06 -4.65 0.60
N LEU A 123 3.19 -5.48 0.01
CA LEU A 123 3.42 -6.07 -1.31
C LEU A 123 3.55 -5.03 -2.43
N PRO A 124 2.69 -4.00 -2.54
CA PRO A 124 2.86 -2.95 -3.54
C PRO A 124 4.21 -2.24 -3.39
N ALA A 125 4.61 -1.93 -2.16
CA ALA A 125 5.90 -1.30 -1.87
C ALA A 125 7.09 -2.18 -2.29
N PHE A 126 7.03 -3.50 -2.10
CA PHE A 126 8.02 -4.43 -2.67
C PHE A 126 8.09 -4.37 -4.20
N GLY A 127 6.95 -4.14 -4.86
CA GLY A 127 6.90 -3.85 -6.29
C GLY A 127 7.68 -2.58 -6.63
N VAL A 128 7.40 -1.49 -5.91
CA VAL A 128 8.10 -0.21 -6.09
C VAL A 128 9.61 -0.36 -5.93
N TYR A 129 10.07 -1.01 -4.86
CA TYR A 129 11.50 -1.25 -4.65
C TYR A 129 12.13 -2.07 -5.79
N SER A 130 11.40 -3.05 -6.33
CA SER A 130 11.89 -3.86 -7.44
C SER A 130 12.12 -3.01 -8.70
N GLU A 131 11.19 -2.13 -9.04
CA GLU A 131 11.30 -1.23 -10.19
C GLU A 131 12.39 -0.18 -10.00
N VAL A 132 12.44 0.44 -8.81
CA VAL A 132 13.48 1.43 -8.45
C VAL A 132 14.86 0.80 -8.54
N MET A 133 15.06 -0.40 -7.99
CA MET A 133 16.36 -1.05 -8.05
C MET A 133 16.78 -1.44 -9.47
N ALA A 134 15.87 -2.00 -10.27
CA ALA A 134 16.19 -2.33 -11.66
C ALA A 134 16.57 -1.09 -12.48
N THR A 135 15.83 0.01 -12.32
CA THR A 135 16.09 1.26 -13.05
C THR A 135 17.38 1.95 -12.63
N PHE A 136 17.64 2.12 -11.33
CA PHE A 136 18.81 2.89 -10.88
C PHE A 136 20.10 2.07 -10.81
N CYS A 137 20.06 0.74 -10.86
CA CYS A 137 21.23 -0.11 -11.08
C CYS A 137 21.61 -0.27 -12.56
N GLY A 138 20.70 0.07 -13.48
CA GLY A 138 20.90 -0.11 -14.92
C GLY A 138 20.94 -1.58 -15.34
N LYS A 139 20.25 -2.46 -14.60
CA LYS A 139 20.26 -3.92 -14.81
C LYS A 139 18.83 -4.47 -14.74
N PRO A 140 18.53 -5.57 -15.47
CA PRO A 140 17.29 -6.30 -15.24
C PRO A 140 17.25 -6.85 -13.81
N LEU A 141 16.04 -7.00 -13.28
CA LEU A 141 15.85 -7.54 -11.94
C LEU A 141 16.38 -8.98 -11.85
N PHE A 142 17.24 -9.24 -10.86
CA PHE A 142 17.77 -10.57 -10.61
C PHE A 142 16.66 -11.47 -10.06
N GLY A 143 16.59 -12.71 -10.55
CA GLY A 143 15.65 -13.70 -10.03
C GLY A 143 14.17 -13.35 -10.29
N TYR A 144 13.81 -12.77 -11.45
CA TYR A 144 12.42 -12.41 -11.75
C TYR A 144 11.40 -13.53 -11.44
N ARG A 145 11.68 -14.77 -11.86
CA ARG A 145 10.79 -15.91 -11.58
C ARG A 145 10.67 -16.22 -10.09
N SER A 146 11.78 -16.15 -9.33
CA SER A 146 11.74 -16.36 -7.87
C SER A 146 11.06 -15.20 -7.15
N MET A 147 11.18 -13.96 -7.64
CA MET A 147 10.41 -12.81 -7.14
C MET A 147 8.90 -13.00 -7.33
N VAL A 148 8.46 -13.46 -8.49
CA VAL A 148 7.05 -13.77 -8.75
C VAL A 148 6.58 -14.90 -7.86
N GLY A 149 7.31 -16.02 -7.81
CA GLY A 149 6.98 -17.16 -6.95
C GLY A 149 6.86 -16.79 -5.47
N ALA A 150 7.83 -16.02 -4.95
CA ALA A 150 7.79 -15.50 -3.58
C ALA A 150 6.58 -14.59 -3.33
N THR A 151 6.21 -13.75 -4.31
CA THR A 151 5.01 -12.89 -4.22
C THR A 151 3.73 -13.72 -4.15
N MET A 152 3.63 -14.76 -4.96
CA MET A 152 2.44 -15.63 -4.98
C MET A 152 2.31 -16.47 -3.71
N ALA A 153 3.43 -16.87 -3.10
CA ALA A 153 3.44 -17.60 -1.82
C ALA A 153 2.75 -16.80 -0.70
N PHE A 154 2.85 -15.46 -0.69
CA PHE A 154 2.15 -14.63 0.31
C PHE A 154 0.64 -14.76 0.24
N ILE A 155 0.05 -15.00 -0.94
CA ILE A 155 -1.40 -15.14 -1.05
C ILE A 155 -1.86 -16.30 -0.18
N VAL A 156 -1.23 -17.47 -0.31
CA VAL A 156 -1.60 -18.66 0.47
C VAL A 156 -1.19 -18.52 1.93
N LEU A 157 0.06 -18.13 2.18
CA LEU A 157 0.61 -18.10 3.54
C LEU A 157 -0.07 -17.05 4.43
N SER A 158 -0.54 -15.93 3.85
CA SER A 158 -1.25 -14.88 4.61
C SER A 158 -2.48 -15.38 5.35
N TYR A 159 -3.15 -16.42 4.82
CA TYR A 159 -4.32 -17.08 5.43
C TYR A 159 -3.94 -18.32 6.24
N SER A 160 -2.72 -18.42 6.77
CA SER A 160 -2.30 -19.59 7.56
C SER A 160 -1.55 -19.23 8.84
N VAL A 161 -1.61 -17.95 9.25
CA VAL A 161 -0.75 -17.42 10.31
C VAL A 161 -1.44 -16.47 11.29
N TRP A 162 -2.70 -16.08 11.05
CA TRP A 162 -3.36 -15.00 11.81
C TRP A 162 -3.45 -15.24 13.32
N LEU A 163 -3.44 -16.49 13.77
CA LEU A 163 -3.50 -16.84 15.20
C LEU A 163 -2.32 -16.30 16.01
N HIS A 164 -1.17 -16.01 15.37
CA HIS A 164 -0.02 -15.46 16.08
C HIS A 164 -0.29 -14.11 16.77
N HIS A 165 -1.38 -13.42 16.42
CA HIS A 165 -1.76 -12.17 17.09
C HIS A 165 -2.39 -12.39 18.46
N PHE A 166 -2.66 -13.63 18.84
CA PHE A 166 -3.37 -13.97 20.06
C PHE A 166 -2.94 -15.32 20.65
N PHE A 167 -1.64 -15.67 20.54
CA PHE A 167 -1.08 -16.85 21.20
C PHE A 167 -1.41 -16.92 22.70
N THR A 168 -1.57 -15.76 23.33
CA THR A 168 -1.89 -15.58 24.76
C THR A 168 -3.36 -15.82 25.13
N MET A 169 -4.24 -16.15 24.17
CA MET A 169 -5.66 -16.43 24.45
C MET A 169 -5.97 -17.90 24.80
N GLY A 170 -4.95 -18.71 25.11
CA GLY A 170 -5.15 -20.04 25.69
C GLY A 170 -5.52 -21.15 24.69
N ALA A 171 -5.19 -20.99 23.41
CA ALA A 171 -5.24 -22.11 22.46
C ALA A 171 -4.29 -23.25 22.87
N SER A 172 -4.54 -24.46 22.38
CA SER A 172 -3.68 -25.62 22.70
C SER A 172 -2.24 -25.42 22.22
N ALA A 173 -1.30 -26.11 22.86
CA ALA A 173 0.11 -26.04 22.51
C ALA A 173 0.36 -26.42 21.04
N ASP A 174 -0.34 -27.42 20.53
CA ASP A 174 -0.21 -27.87 19.13
C ASP A 174 -0.67 -26.79 18.14
N VAL A 175 -1.76 -26.10 18.43
CA VAL A 175 -2.27 -25.00 17.60
C VAL A 175 -1.28 -23.84 17.60
N ASN A 176 -0.78 -23.43 18.77
CA ASN A 176 0.24 -22.38 18.89
C ASN A 176 1.53 -22.75 18.14
N ALA A 177 1.98 -24.01 18.25
CA ALA A 177 3.17 -24.50 17.57
C ALA A 177 2.99 -24.47 16.04
N LEU A 178 1.85 -24.94 15.52
CA LEU A 178 1.56 -24.92 14.09
C LEU A 178 1.58 -23.50 13.52
N PHE A 179 0.84 -22.57 14.13
CA PHE A 179 0.77 -21.19 13.66
C PHE A 179 2.11 -20.45 13.84
N GLY A 180 2.87 -20.76 14.90
CA GLY A 180 4.23 -20.27 15.06
C GLY A 180 5.16 -20.71 13.92
N MET A 181 5.15 -22.01 13.58
CA MET A 181 5.94 -22.54 12.46
C MET A 181 5.54 -21.92 11.13
N MET A 182 4.24 -21.85 10.83
CA MET A 182 3.74 -21.22 9.59
C MET A 182 4.16 -19.74 9.49
N SER A 183 4.15 -19.02 10.61
CA SER A 183 4.59 -17.63 10.67
C SER A 183 6.08 -17.47 10.38
N MET A 184 6.92 -18.37 10.90
CA MET A 184 8.35 -18.38 10.61
C MET A 184 8.64 -18.69 9.13
N ILE A 185 7.86 -19.58 8.50
CA ILE A 185 8.01 -19.92 7.07
C ILE A 185 7.85 -18.68 6.17
N ILE A 186 7.04 -17.69 6.56
CA ILE A 186 6.87 -16.44 5.79
C ILE A 186 8.17 -15.62 5.70
N GLY A 187 9.11 -15.83 6.63
CA GLY A 187 10.44 -15.25 6.54
C GLY A 187 11.18 -15.64 5.25
N VAL A 188 10.91 -16.83 4.70
CA VAL A 188 11.62 -17.36 3.52
C VAL A 188 11.29 -16.58 2.23
N PRO A 189 10.02 -16.41 1.80
CA PRO A 189 9.69 -15.57 0.64
C PRO A 189 10.22 -14.14 0.76
N THR A 190 10.19 -13.58 1.97
CA THR A 190 10.72 -12.24 2.26
C THR A 190 12.23 -12.17 2.05
N GLY A 191 12.97 -13.14 2.60
CA GLY A 191 14.42 -13.25 2.43
C GLY A 191 14.82 -13.37 0.97
N VAL A 192 14.14 -14.22 0.20
CA VAL A 192 14.37 -14.35 -1.26
C VAL A 192 14.29 -13.00 -1.97
N LYS A 193 13.31 -12.16 -1.61
CA LYS A 193 13.18 -10.81 -2.19
C LYS A 193 14.37 -9.90 -1.84
N ILE A 194 14.77 -9.88 -0.55
CA ILE A 194 15.92 -9.08 -0.10
C ILE A 194 17.20 -9.46 -0.85
N PHE A 195 17.49 -10.77 -0.95
CA PHE A 195 18.65 -11.25 -1.69
C PHE A 195 18.58 -10.94 -3.19
N ASN A 196 17.42 -11.08 -3.82
CA ASN A 196 17.26 -10.73 -5.22
C ASN A 196 17.51 -9.23 -5.48
N TRP A 197 17.09 -8.32 -4.58
CA TRP A 197 17.44 -6.89 -4.69
C TRP A 197 18.95 -6.66 -4.53
N LEU A 198 19.61 -7.32 -3.57
CA LEU A 198 21.07 -7.25 -3.41
C LEU A 198 21.81 -7.74 -4.65
N PHE A 199 21.40 -8.86 -5.26
CA PHE A 199 22.01 -9.37 -6.48
C PHE A 199 21.67 -8.55 -7.74
N THR A 200 20.55 -7.81 -7.72
CA THR A 200 20.26 -6.81 -8.75
C THR A 200 21.28 -5.68 -8.70
N MET A 201 21.64 -5.22 -7.49
CA MET A 201 22.69 -4.21 -7.28
C MET A 201 24.08 -4.72 -7.64
N SER A 202 24.39 -5.97 -7.31
CA SER A 202 25.71 -6.56 -7.55
C SER A 202 26.08 -6.54 -9.04
N GLY A 203 27.23 -5.96 -9.39
CA GLY A 203 27.66 -5.79 -10.78
C GLY A 203 26.87 -4.75 -11.60
N GLY A 204 25.96 -4.00 -10.97
CA GLY A 204 25.29 -2.84 -11.57
C GLY A 204 26.04 -1.53 -11.32
N ARG A 205 25.57 -0.44 -11.92
CA ARG A 205 26.06 0.93 -11.65
C ARG A 205 24.99 1.70 -10.90
N VAL A 206 25.07 1.67 -9.55
CA VAL A 206 24.06 2.28 -8.68
C VAL A 206 24.15 3.80 -8.74
N ARG A 207 23.07 4.45 -9.21
CA ARG A 207 22.90 5.90 -9.12
C ARG A 207 22.26 6.25 -7.78
N PHE A 208 23.00 6.91 -6.87
CA PHE A 208 22.53 7.29 -5.53
C PHE A 208 21.57 8.50 -5.56
N THR A 209 20.36 8.25 -6.08
CA THR A 209 19.24 9.18 -6.09
C THR A 209 18.34 8.98 -4.86
N VAL A 210 17.45 9.93 -4.56
CA VAL A 210 16.52 9.85 -3.42
C VAL A 210 15.69 8.56 -3.41
N PRO A 211 15.07 8.08 -4.51
CA PRO A 211 14.38 6.78 -4.53
C PRO A 211 15.27 5.62 -4.06
N VAL A 212 16.55 5.60 -4.46
CA VAL A 212 17.50 4.56 -4.05
C VAL A 212 17.83 4.67 -2.57
N LEU A 213 17.99 5.88 -2.03
CA LEU A 213 18.22 6.06 -0.60
C LEU A 213 17.08 5.48 0.23
N TRP A 214 15.83 5.73 -0.14
CA TRP A 214 14.67 5.13 0.50
C TRP A 214 14.70 3.61 0.43
N THR A 215 15.03 3.02 -0.72
CA THR A 215 15.16 1.57 -0.88
C THR A 215 16.27 0.97 -0.02
N LEU A 216 17.44 1.63 0.05
CA LEU A 216 18.55 1.15 0.89
C LEU A 216 18.21 1.26 2.38
N GLY A 217 17.60 2.38 2.79
CA GLY A 217 17.10 2.55 4.15
C GLY A 217 16.07 1.48 4.51
N PHE A 218 15.17 1.15 3.58
CA PHE A 218 14.26 0.01 3.73
C PHE A 218 15.00 -1.30 3.93
N MET A 219 15.92 -1.66 3.04
CA MET A 219 16.60 -2.96 3.10
C MET A 219 17.32 -3.16 4.44
N VAL A 220 17.97 -2.12 4.96
CA VAL A 220 18.64 -2.17 6.26
C VAL A 220 17.64 -2.31 7.40
N THR A 221 16.69 -1.37 7.50
CA THR A 221 15.77 -1.30 8.65
C THR A 221 14.76 -2.45 8.68
N PHE A 222 14.25 -2.85 7.51
CA PHE A 222 13.26 -3.91 7.39
C PHE A 222 13.83 -5.29 7.73
N VAL A 223 15.11 -5.55 7.49
CA VAL A 223 15.75 -6.80 7.92
C VAL A 223 15.79 -6.88 9.45
N PHE A 224 16.15 -5.80 10.16
CA PHE A 224 16.07 -5.76 11.62
C PHE A 224 14.64 -5.99 12.12
N GLY A 225 13.64 -5.33 11.50
CA GLY A 225 12.24 -5.56 11.80
C GLY A 225 11.78 -7.00 11.55
N GLY A 226 12.21 -7.60 10.45
CA GLY A 226 11.90 -8.99 10.09
C GLY A 226 12.44 -9.98 11.11
N LEU A 227 13.68 -9.78 11.58
CA LEU A 227 14.30 -10.63 12.61
C LEU A 227 13.52 -10.58 13.93
N THR A 228 13.05 -9.39 14.35
CA THR A 228 12.22 -9.27 15.56
C THR A 228 10.83 -9.88 15.38
N GLY A 229 10.31 -9.92 14.15
CA GLY A 229 9.06 -10.60 13.81
C GLY A 229 9.15 -12.11 13.89
N VAL A 230 10.26 -12.68 13.40
CA VAL A 230 10.54 -14.12 13.56
C VAL A 230 10.65 -14.49 15.03
N LEU A 231 11.23 -13.62 15.85
CA LEU A 231 11.28 -13.81 17.31
C LEU A 231 9.87 -13.81 17.94
N LEU A 232 9.00 -12.88 17.53
CA LEU A 232 7.59 -12.82 17.98
C LEU A 232 6.76 -14.00 17.48
N ALA A 233 7.15 -14.66 16.39
CA ALA A 233 6.48 -15.87 15.90
C ALA A 233 6.71 -17.10 16.80
N LEU A 234 7.61 -17.02 17.78
CA LEU A 234 7.84 -18.08 18.77
C LEU A 234 6.88 -17.92 19.96
N PRO A 235 5.87 -18.79 20.16
CA PRO A 235 4.88 -18.62 21.22
C PRO A 235 5.47 -18.45 22.63
N PRO A 236 6.50 -19.21 23.06
CA PRO A 236 7.11 -19.03 24.38
C PRO A 236 7.72 -17.64 24.58
N VAL A 237 8.25 -17.04 23.51
CA VAL A 237 8.79 -15.68 23.54
C VAL A 237 7.65 -14.69 23.53
N ASP A 238 6.66 -14.85 22.63
CA ASP A 238 5.50 -13.98 22.56
C ASP A 238 4.80 -13.88 23.91
N PHE A 239 4.65 -14.96 24.68
CA PHE A 239 4.07 -14.90 26.03
C PHE A 239 4.71 -13.86 26.97
N GLN A 240 6.00 -13.54 26.77
CA GLN A 240 6.71 -12.53 27.56
C GLN A 240 6.61 -11.11 26.98
N ILE A 241 6.56 -10.98 25.65
CA ILE A 241 6.64 -9.69 24.96
C ILE A 241 5.33 -9.26 24.30
N HIS A 242 4.29 -10.09 24.41
CA HIS A 242 2.96 -9.82 23.88
C HIS A 242 2.42 -8.52 24.47
N ASN A 243 1.93 -7.62 23.62
CA ASN A 243 1.47 -6.28 24.00
C ASN A 243 2.49 -5.39 24.73
N SER A 244 3.78 -5.76 24.80
CA SER A 244 4.83 -4.84 25.26
C SER A 244 5.19 -3.82 24.17
N LEU A 245 6.01 -2.82 24.51
CA LEU A 245 6.56 -1.92 23.50
C LEU A 245 7.50 -2.60 22.51
N PHE A 246 7.93 -3.84 22.76
CA PHE A 246 8.67 -4.64 21.78
C PHE A 246 7.81 -4.94 20.55
N LEU A 247 6.54 -5.32 20.75
CA LEU A 247 5.57 -5.54 19.67
C LEU A 247 5.36 -4.26 18.86
N VAL A 248 5.23 -3.12 19.56
CA VAL A 248 5.08 -1.80 18.92
C VAL A 248 6.32 -1.47 18.08
N ALA A 249 7.52 -1.63 18.66
CA ALA A 249 8.78 -1.40 17.97
C ALA A 249 8.94 -2.27 16.72
N HIS A 250 8.65 -3.57 16.84
CA HIS A 250 8.69 -4.53 15.74
C HIS A 250 7.78 -4.08 14.58
N PHE A 251 6.50 -3.85 14.85
CA PHE A 251 5.55 -3.49 13.80
C PHE A 251 5.95 -2.19 13.09
N HIS A 252 6.46 -1.19 13.81
CA HIS A 252 6.95 0.04 13.20
C HIS A 252 8.23 -0.16 12.36
N HIS A 253 9.10 -1.09 12.75
CA HIS A 253 10.29 -1.49 11.97
C HIS A 253 9.98 -2.28 10.70
N VAL A 254 8.75 -2.78 10.54
CA VAL A 254 8.33 -3.40 9.27
C VAL A 254 7.43 -2.49 8.46
N ILE A 255 6.52 -1.72 9.08
CA ILE A 255 5.58 -0.86 8.34
C ILE A 255 6.21 0.43 7.86
N ILE A 256 6.96 1.16 8.70
CA ILE A 256 7.52 2.45 8.27
C ILE A 256 8.53 2.25 7.12
N PRO A 257 9.58 1.43 7.26
CA PRO A 257 10.46 1.16 6.13
C PRO A 257 9.81 0.30 5.05
N GLY A 258 8.94 -0.65 5.38
CA GLY A 258 8.32 -1.52 4.38
C GLY A 258 7.31 -0.80 3.49
N VAL A 259 6.51 0.11 4.06
CA VAL A 259 5.38 0.76 3.38
C VAL A 259 5.65 2.24 3.18
N VAL A 260 5.93 3.01 4.24
CA VAL A 260 6.07 4.48 4.14
C VAL A 260 7.28 4.87 3.31
N PHE A 261 8.44 4.25 3.52
CA PHE A 261 9.61 4.51 2.68
C PHE A 261 9.38 4.06 1.23
N GLY A 262 8.55 3.03 1.01
CA GLY A 262 8.20 2.54 -0.32
C GLY A 262 7.29 3.51 -1.05
N ALA A 263 6.33 4.08 -0.32
CA ALA A 263 5.50 5.18 -0.80
C ALA A 263 6.35 6.41 -1.12
N PHE A 264 7.35 6.75 -0.30
CA PHE A 264 8.28 7.85 -0.61
C PHE A 264 9.20 7.54 -1.79
N ALA A 265 9.70 6.31 -1.93
CA ALA A 265 10.46 5.89 -3.09
C ALA A 265 9.63 6.02 -4.37
N GLY A 266 8.39 5.51 -4.35
CA GLY A 266 7.43 5.59 -5.46
C GLY A 266 7.02 7.02 -5.78
N TYR A 267 6.77 7.84 -4.74
CA TYR A 267 6.50 9.27 -4.86
C TYR A 267 7.61 9.95 -5.66
N HIS A 268 8.88 9.78 -5.28
CA HIS A 268 10.01 10.39 -6.01
C HIS A 268 10.22 9.78 -7.40
N TYR A 269 10.00 8.48 -7.55
CA TYR A 269 10.21 7.77 -8.80
C TYR A 269 9.20 8.19 -9.87
N TRP A 270 7.90 8.18 -9.56
CA TRP A 270 6.84 8.50 -10.52
C TRP A 270 6.35 9.95 -10.49
N PHE A 271 6.87 10.83 -9.60
CA PHE A 271 6.50 12.26 -9.59
C PHE A 271 6.58 12.92 -10.98
N PRO A 272 7.67 12.74 -11.77
CA PRO A 272 7.77 13.36 -13.08
C PRO A 272 6.72 12.84 -14.05
N LYS A 273 6.34 11.57 -13.92
CA LYS A 273 5.31 10.96 -14.78
C LYS A 273 3.93 11.56 -14.49
N ALA A 274 3.63 11.87 -13.23
CA ALA A 274 2.35 12.46 -12.84
C ALA A 274 2.27 13.97 -13.13
N PHE A 275 3.34 14.73 -12.93
CA PHE A 275 3.30 16.20 -12.95
C PHE A 275 4.19 16.87 -14.02
N GLY A 276 5.02 16.11 -14.74
CA GLY A 276 5.90 16.62 -15.80
C GLY A 276 7.21 17.25 -15.35
N PHE A 277 7.56 17.19 -14.06
CA PHE A 277 8.83 17.71 -13.53
C PHE A 277 9.35 16.85 -12.37
N ARG A 278 10.66 16.87 -12.12
CA ARG A 278 11.30 16.16 -11.01
C ARG A 278 11.21 16.94 -9.71
N LEU A 279 11.31 16.22 -8.59
CA LEU A 279 11.46 16.83 -7.28
C LEU A 279 12.90 17.27 -7.03
N ASP A 280 13.09 18.29 -6.19
CA ASP A 280 14.40 18.74 -5.76
C ASP A 280 15.13 17.65 -4.96
N GLU A 281 16.30 17.28 -5.45
CA GLU A 281 17.10 16.17 -4.92
C GLU A 281 17.74 16.52 -3.56
N ARG A 282 18.05 17.80 -3.31
CA ARG A 282 18.74 18.24 -2.09
C ARG A 282 17.84 18.15 -0.88
N TRP A 283 16.62 18.67 -0.99
CA TRP A 283 15.61 18.57 0.07
C TRP A 283 15.11 17.14 0.26
N GLY A 284 15.00 16.35 -0.81
CA GLY A 284 14.68 14.92 -0.70
C GLY A 284 15.72 14.13 0.11
N LYS A 285 17.02 14.41 -0.09
CA LYS A 285 18.11 13.81 0.71
C LYS A 285 18.06 14.23 2.18
N ARG A 286 17.73 15.50 2.47
CA ARG A 286 17.54 15.98 3.84
C ARG A 286 16.37 15.28 4.52
N ALA A 287 15.23 15.19 3.84
CA ALA A 287 14.06 14.47 4.33
C ALA A 287 14.40 13.02 4.64
N PHE A 288 15.09 12.32 3.72
CA PHE A 288 15.54 10.95 3.93
C PHE A 288 16.39 10.79 5.20
N TRP A 289 17.44 11.60 5.39
CA TRP A 289 18.33 11.45 6.54
C TRP A 289 17.64 11.76 7.87
N CYS A 290 16.78 12.79 7.91
CA CYS A 290 15.96 13.10 9.08
C CYS A 290 15.02 11.93 9.41
N TRP A 291 14.32 11.37 8.41
CA TRP A 291 13.46 10.21 8.60
C TRP A 291 14.24 8.98 9.05
N PHE A 292 15.35 8.65 8.39
CA PHE A 292 16.13 7.45 8.66
C PHE A 292 16.73 7.47 10.06
N ILE A 293 17.41 8.55 10.45
CA ILE A 293 18.01 8.69 11.77
C ILE A 293 16.92 8.84 12.83
N GLY A 294 15.91 9.68 12.57
CA GLY A 294 14.80 9.92 13.49
C GLY A 294 14.01 8.65 13.79
N PHE A 295 13.78 7.81 12.79
CA PHE A 295 13.12 6.52 12.94
C PHE A 295 13.87 5.58 13.90
N HIS A 296 15.18 5.40 13.72
CA HIS A 296 15.95 4.54 14.61
C HIS A 296 15.98 5.10 16.03
N LEU A 297 16.17 6.41 16.20
CA LEU A 297 16.11 7.05 17.52
C LEU A 297 14.73 6.94 18.17
N ALA A 298 13.64 6.99 17.39
CA ALA A 298 12.28 6.91 17.90
C ALA A 298 11.91 5.50 18.35
N PHE A 299 12.27 4.47 17.57
CA PHE A 299 11.73 3.13 17.75
C PHE A 299 12.72 2.10 18.31
N MET A 300 14.04 2.27 18.16
CA MET A 300 15.01 1.33 18.77
C MET A 300 14.93 1.34 20.31
N PRO A 301 14.79 2.49 21.00
CA PRO A 301 14.61 2.50 22.46
C PRO A 301 13.40 1.68 22.91
N LEU A 302 12.36 1.58 22.07
CA LEU A 302 11.12 0.88 22.41
C LEU A 302 11.30 -0.64 22.51
N TYR A 303 12.27 -1.22 21.79
CA TYR A 303 12.65 -2.62 22.02
C TYR A 303 13.19 -2.82 23.43
N VAL A 304 14.06 -1.90 23.90
CA VAL A 304 14.67 -1.99 25.23
C VAL A 304 13.61 -1.86 26.32
N VAL A 305 12.80 -0.79 26.30
CA VAL A 305 11.76 -0.63 27.32
C VAL A 305 10.68 -1.70 27.24
N GLY A 306 10.40 -2.24 26.05
CA GLY A 306 9.53 -3.40 25.87
C GLY A 306 10.05 -4.66 26.57
N LEU A 307 11.36 -4.92 26.50
CA LEU A 307 12.02 -6.00 27.24
C LEU A 307 12.11 -5.73 28.75
N MET A 308 12.12 -4.45 29.16
CA MET A 308 12.02 -4.03 30.56
C MET A 308 10.58 -4.10 31.11
N GLY A 309 9.61 -4.60 30.33
CA GLY A 309 8.23 -4.81 30.78
C GLY A 309 7.28 -3.63 30.53
N MET A 310 7.69 -2.58 29.81
CA MET A 310 6.78 -1.48 29.46
C MET A 310 5.71 -1.97 28.48
N THR A 311 4.46 -1.95 28.91
CA THR A 311 3.31 -2.33 28.09
C THR A 311 2.82 -1.18 27.22
N ARG A 312 2.16 -1.51 26.12
CA ARG A 312 1.58 -0.51 25.22
C ARG A 312 0.35 0.17 25.84
N ARG A 313 0.04 1.39 25.38
CA ARG A 313 -1.17 2.16 25.73
C ARG A 313 -1.27 2.63 27.18
N LEU A 314 -0.14 2.74 27.88
CA LEU A 314 -0.06 3.46 29.14
C LEU A 314 -0.09 4.98 28.88
N GLN A 315 -0.97 5.69 29.59
CA GLN A 315 -1.00 7.16 29.58
C GLN A 315 -0.02 7.75 30.61
N HIS A 316 0.26 7.00 31.67
CA HIS A 316 1.17 7.37 32.75
C HIS A 316 2.03 6.17 33.13
N TYR A 317 3.25 6.42 33.61
CA TYR A 317 4.17 5.42 34.14
C TYR A 317 4.96 6.02 35.31
N ASP A 318 5.32 5.18 36.28
CA ASP A 318 6.06 5.51 37.49
C ASP A 318 7.50 4.94 37.49
N VAL A 319 7.83 4.09 36.51
CA VAL A 319 9.14 3.46 36.38
C VAL A 319 10.17 4.43 35.79
N LEU A 320 10.96 5.06 36.67
CA LEU A 320 11.99 6.03 36.30
C LEU A 320 13.03 5.50 35.30
N ALA A 321 13.33 4.20 35.32
CA ALA A 321 14.31 3.58 34.42
C ALA A 321 13.89 3.64 32.93
N TRP A 322 12.59 3.82 32.62
CA TRP A 322 12.11 3.97 31.25
C TRP A 322 12.31 5.41 30.72
N GLN A 323 12.36 6.40 31.61
CA GLN A 323 12.38 7.82 31.23
C GLN A 323 13.48 8.18 30.24
N PRO A 324 14.77 7.78 30.42
CA PRO A 324 15.83 8.17 29.49
C PRO A 324 15.59 7.66 28.06
N TRP A 325 15.10 6.42 27.92
CA TRP A 325 14.78 5.80 26.64
C TRP A 325 13.62 6.50 25.94
N LEU A 326 12.59 6.91 26.70
CA LEU A 326 11.44 7.64 26.16
C LEU A 326 11.82 9.07 25.72
N LEU A 327 12.77 9.73 26.41
CA LEU A 327 13.30 11.03 25.97
C LEU A 327 14.09 10.91 24.66
N VAL A 328 14.89 9.85 24.49
CA VAL A 328 15.55 9.55 23.21
C VAL A 328 14.51 9.28 22.11
N ALA A 329 13.48 8.49 22.42
CA ALA A 329 12.40 8.20 21.49
C ALA A 329 11.67 9.48 21.04
N PHE A 330 11.41 10.40 21.98
CA PHE A 330 10.83 11.71 21.69
C PHE A 330 11.73 12.56 20.79
N GLY A 331 13.04 12.59 21.05
CA GLY A 331 14.01 13.26 20.17
C GLY A 331 14.00 12.71 18.75
N GLY A 332 13.89 11.39 18.59
CA GLY A 332 13.70 10.74 17.31
C GLY A 332 12.42 11.16 16.60
N ALA A 333 11.30 11.26 17.33
CA ALA A 333 10.02 11.73 16.80
C ALA A 333 10.09 13.19 16.30
N VAL A 334 10.77 14.07 17.03
CA VAL A 334 11.02 15.45 16.59
C VAL A 334 11.86 15.48 15.30
N LEU A 335 12.85 14.61 15.18
CA LEU A 335 13.66 14.53 13.95
C LEU A 335 12.84 14.01 12.75
N ILE A 336 11.89 13.09 12.97
CA ILE A 336 10.91 12.68 11.95
C ILE A 336 10.05 13.87 11.53
N LEU A 337 9.56 14.68 12.47
CA LEU A 337 8.79 15.90 12.15
C LEU A 337 9.60 16.85 11.26
N ILE A 338 10.89 17.05 11.55
CA ILE A 338 11.78 17.84 10.69
C ILE A 338 11.90 17.21 9.29
N GLY A 339 11.95 15.88 9.20
CA GLY A 339 11.92 15.15 7.93
C GLY A 339 10.64 15.40 7.12
N ILE A 340 9.47 15.38 7.76
CA ILE A 340 8.18 15.73 7.15
C ILE A 340 8.20 17.17 6.62
N LEU A 341 8.71 18.12 7.42
CA LEU A 341 8.83 19.52 7.01
C LEU A 341 9.78 19.67 5.81
N CYS A 342 10.90 18.96 5.79
CA CYS A 342 11.81 18.93 4.65
C CYS A 342 11.13 18.42 3.37
N GLN A 343 10.21 17.45 3.48
CA GLN A 343 9.46 16.93 2.34
C GLN A 343 8.39 17.92 1.84
N ALA A 344 7.74 18.66 2.74
CA ALA A 344 6.86 19.76 2.36
C ALA A 344 7.64 20.90 1.65
N ILE A 345 8.81 21.28 2.19
CA ILE A 345 9.69 22.27 1.57
C ILE A 345 10.19 21.79 0.20
N GLN A 346 10.54 20.50 0.07
CA GLN A 346 10.93 19.89 -1.19
C GLN A 346 9.85 20.11 -2.25
N LEU A 347 8.59 19.80 -1.93
CA LEU A 347 7.48 19.98 -2.86
C LEU A 347 7.31 21.46 -3.25
N ALA A 348 7.32 22.37 -2.27
CA ALA A 348 7.18 23.80 -2.52
C ALA A 348 8.27 24.36 -3.44
N VAL A 349 9.54 24.00 -3.19
CA VAL A 349 10.68 24.41 -4.02
C VAL A 349 10.60 23.78 -5.41
N SER A 350 10.20 22.52 -5.50
CA SER A 350 10.08 21.81 -6.80
C SER A 350 8.98 22.43 -7.67
N ILE A 351 7.86 22.86 -7.08
CA ILE A 351 6.78 23.55 -7.79
C ILE A 351 7.25 24.93 -8.27
N ARG A 352 7.96 25.68 -7.40
CA ARG A 352 8.54 26.98 -7.76
C ARG A 352 9.50 26.86 -8.94
N ASP A 353 10.38 25.87 -8.91
CA ASP A 353 11.46 25.68 -9.88
C ASP A 353 11.09 24.67 -10.99
N ARG A 354 9.79 24.40 -11.19
CA ARG A 354 9.27 23.36 -12.10
C ARG A 354 9.77 23.45 -13.54
N ALA A 355 10.06 24.66 -14.02
CA ALA A 355 10.57 24.88 -15.37
C ALA A 355 11.99 24.32 -15.56
N LEU A 356 12.83 24.41 -14.52
CA LEU A 356 14.20 23.88 -14.52
C LEU A 356 14.24 22.36 -14.34
N LEU A 357 13.24 21.81 -13.64
CA LEU A 357 13.15 20.39 -13.30
C LEU A 357 12.30 19.58 -14.28
N ARG A 358 11.82 20.22 -15.36
CA ARG A 358 10.90 19.62 -16.33
C ARG A 358 11.47 18.36 -16.97
N ASP A 359 10.62 17.35 -17.12
CA ASP A 359 10.87 16.20 -17.97
C ASP A 359 10.32 16.50 -19.37
N VAL A 360 11.21 16.48 -20.37
CA VAL A 360 10.87 16.73 -21.78
C VAL A 360 10.85 15.45 -22.61
N THR A 361 11.41 14.35 -22.10
CA THR A 361 11.56 13.10 -22.86
C THR A 361 10.47 12.08 -22.54
N GLY A 362 9.86 12.18 -21.36
CA GLY A 362 8.96 11.14 -20.83
C GLY A 362 9.70 10.05 -20.04
N ASP A 363 11.04 10.04 -20.11
CA ASP A 363 11.93 9.08 -19.46
C ASP A 363 13.08 9.82 -18.74
N PRO A 364 12.83 10.39 -17.55
CA PRO A 364 13.81 11.19 -16.82
C PRO A 364 14.88 10.31 -16.14
N TRP A 365 14.63 9.00 -16.04
CA TRP A 365 15.45 8.07 -15.29
C TRP A 365 16.18 7.06 -16.18
N ASN A 366 15.95 7.04 -17.48
CA ASN A 366 16.34 5.93 -18.35
C ASN A 366 15.71 4.60 -17.86
N GLY A 367 14.40 4.61 -17.62
CA GLY A 367 13.59 3.49 -17.11
C GLY A 367 13.48 2.32 -18.10
N ARG A 368 12.95 1.19 -17.63
CA ARG A 368 12.95 -0.08 -18.39
C ARG A 368 11.57 -0.49 -18.92
N THR A 369 10.52 0.03 -18.29
CA THR A 369 9.12 -0.38 -18.41
C THR A 369 8.30 0.62 -19.23
N LEU A 370 7.10 0.21 -19.66
CA LEU A 370 6.28 0.93 -20.65
C LEU A 370 5.80 2.31 -20.19
N GLU A 371 5.66 2.58 -18.89
CA GLU A 371 5.22 3.89 -18.42
C GLU A 371 6.21 5.01 -18.84
N TRP A 372 7.50 4.68 -18.98
CA TRP A 372 8.55 5.61 -19.40
C TRP A 372 8.58 5.85 -20.92
N SER A 373 7.77 5.10 -21.67
CA SER A 373 7.63 5.31 -23.12
C SER A 373 6.56 6.35 -23.49
N THR A 374 5.80 6.83 -22.49
CA THR A 374 4.77 7.85 -22.65
C THR A 374 5.29 9.25 -22.32
N ALA A 375 4.54 10.29 -22.68
CA ALA A 375 4.83 11.66 -22.28
C ALA A 375 4.76 11.87 -20.74
N SER A 376 5.28 12.99 -20.26
CA SER A 376 5.23 13.40 -18.85
C SER A 376 4.60 14.79 -18.72
N PRO A 377 3.34 14.93 -18.28
CA PRO A 377 2.38 13.85 -17.99
C PRO A 377 1.86 13.13 -19.25
N PRO A 378 1.35 11.89 -19.11
CA PRO A 378 0.74 11.16 -20.22
C PRO A 378 -0.58 11.81 -20.68
N PRO A 379 -1.00 11.61 -21.94
CA PRO A 379 -2.32 12.02 -22.41
C PRO A 379 -3.43 11.17 -21.75
N PRO A 380 -4.71 11.59 -21.79
CA PRO A 380 -5.82 10.86 -21.19
C PRO A 380 -5.95 9.40 -21.64
N TRP A 381 -5.57 9.09 -22.89
CA TRP A 381 -5.61 7.73 -23.47
C TRP A 381 -4.34 6.90 -23.24
N ASN A 382 -3.34 7.44 -22.54
CA ASN A 382 -2.00 6.86 -22.32
C ASN A 382 -1.18 6.59 -23.60
N PHE A 383 -1.62 5.66 -24.44
CA PHE A 383 -0.96 5.22 -25.67
C PHE A 383 -1.88 5.44 -26.88
N ALA A 384 -1.40 6.16 -27.89
CA ALA A 384 -2.15 6.37 -29.13
C ALA A 384 -2.31 5.10 -29.98
N THR A 385 -1.41 4.12 -29.78
CA THR A 385 -1.49 2.78 -30.38
C THR A 385 -1.00 1.80 -29.33
N LEU A 386 -1.71 0.69 -29.15
CA LEU A 386 -1.34 -0.31 -28.15
C LEU A 386 0.07 -0.87 -28.46
N PRO A 387 0.98 -0.90 -27.46
CA PRO A 387 2.29 -1.47 -27.66
C PRO A 387 2.19 -3.00 -27.85
N SER A 388 2.97 -3.53 -28.78
CA SER A 388 3.12 -4.98 -28.97
C SER A 388 4.32 -5.47 -28.17
N VAL A 389 4.06 -6.19 -27.07
CA VAL A 389 5.08 -6.58 -26.10
C VAL A 389 5.74 -7.88 -26.50
N THR A 390 7.07 -7.85 -26.66
CA THR A 390 7.87 -8.99 -27.10
C THR A 390 8.74 -9.60 -26.00
N GLY A 391 9.14 -8.79 -25.01
CA GLY A 391 9.99 -9.19 -23.89
C GLY A 391 9.51 -8.68 -22.52
N LEU A 392 10.25 -9.01 -21.46
CA LEU A 392 9.95 -8.57 -20.09
C LEU A 392 10.17 -7.07 -19.90
N ASP A 393 11.34 -6.57 -20.30
CA ASP A 393 11.69 -5.13 -20.28
C ASP A 393 11.54 -4.56 -21.70
N ASP A 394 10.32 -4.57 -22.23
CA ASP A 394 10.08 -4.28 -23.65
C ASP A 394 10.57 -2.89 -24.08
N PHE A 395 10.29 -1.85 -23.28
CA PHE A 395 10.79 -0.50 -23.57
C PHE A 395 12.33 -0.43 -23.55
N TRP A 396 12.98 -1.16 -22.65
CA TRP A 396 14.45 -1.26 -22.66
C TRP A 396 14.98 -1.91 -23.94
N ILE A 397 14.37 -3.01 -24.38
CA ILE A 397 14.75 -3.73 -25.61
C ILE A 397 14.58 -2.80 -26.82
N GLN A 398 13.46 -2.07 -26.90
CA GLN A 398 13.23 -1.09 -27.97
C GLN A 398 14.32 -0.01 -28.00
N LYS A 399 14.72 0.53 -26.84
CA LYS A 399 15.82 1.52 -26.75
C LYS A 399 17.15 0.95 -27.21
N GLN A 400 17.47 -0.30 -26.86
CA GLN A 400 18.72 -0.95 -27.31
C GLN A 400 18.73 -1.15 -28.83
N ASN A 401 17.61 -1.63 -29.40
CA ASN A 401 17.47 -1.82 -30.84
C ASN A 401 17.56 -0.48 -31.62
N ALA A 402 17.12 0.62 -31.00
CA ALA A 402 17.22 1.97 -31.56
C ALA A 402 18.56 2.68 -31.31
N GLY A 403 19.61 1.96 -30.89
CA GLY A 403 20.94 2.53 -30.67
C GLY A 403 21.06 3.40 -29.40
N GLY A 404 20.27 3.12 -28.37
CA GLY A 404 20.35 3.78 -27.07
C GLY A 404 19.67 5.15 -26.99
N ARG A 405 19.07 5.63 -28.09
CA ARG A 405 18.15 6.77 -28.03
C ARG A 405 16.85 6.31 -27.37
N SER A 406 16.22 7.20 -26.60
CA SER A 406 14.82 6.99 -26.19
C SER A 406 14.02 6.94 -27.49
N ALA A 407 13.80 5.72 -27.99
CA ALA A 407 12.98 5.52 -29.15
C ALA A 407 11.64 6.10 -28.74
N SER A 408 11.26 7.24 -29.31
CA SER A 408 9.84 7.50 -29.50
C SER A 408 9.32 6.21 -30.11
N ILE A 409 8.53 5.43 -29.37
CA ILE A 409 7.86 4.23 -29.90
C ILE A 409 7.47 4.60 -31.31
N ALA A 410 7.93 3.85 -32.32
CA ALA A 410 7.75 4.17 -33.73
C ALA A 410 6.32 4.67 -33.94
N ARG A 411 6.15 6.00 -33.96
CA ARG A 411 4.82 6.59 -33.81
C ARG A 411 4.08 6.22 -35.07
N SER A 412 3.01 5.45 -34.92
CA SER A 412 2.21 5.05 -36.07
C SER A 412 1.85 6.29 -36.87
N ARG A 413 2.09 6.25 -38.19
CA ARG A 413 1.62 7.34 -39.07
C ARG A 413 0.10 7.30 -39.25
N GLN A 414 -0.53 6.21 -38.83
CA GLN A 414 -1.97 5.99 -38.89
C GLN A 414 -2.51 5.87 -37.46
N TYR A 415 -3.28 6.86 -37.04
CA TYR A 415 -4.01 6.82 -35.77
C TYR A 415 -5.46 6.49 -36.04
N GLU A 416 -6.07 5.77 -35.11
CA GLU A 416 -7.50 5.47 -35.10
C GLU A 416 -8.17 6.32 -34.01
N PRO A 417 -9.48 6.63 -34.12
CA PRO A 417 -10.23 7.20 -33.02
C PRO A 417 -10.17 6.29 -31.78
N ILE A 418 -10.14 6.89 -30.60
CA ILE A 418 -10.06 6.14 -29.33
C ILE A 418 -11.31 6.44 -28.49
N ASP A 419 -12.06 5.41 -28.15
CA ASP A 419 -13.17 5.51 -27.21
C ASP A 419 -12.66 5.56 -25.77
N MET A 420 -13.13 6.56 -25.02
CA MET A 420 -12.73 6.83 -23.64
C MET A 420 -13.97 6.93 -22.73
N PRO A 421 -13.91 6.42 -21.49
CA PRO A 421 -15.03 6.55 -20.57
C PRO A 421 -15.29 8.02 -20.22
N LYS A 422 -16.57 8.41 -20.22
CA LYS A 422 -16.99 9.77 -19.85
C LYS A 422 -16.92 9.97 -18.33
N ASN A 423 -16.54 11.18 -17.90
CA ASN A 423 -16.60 11.56 -16.48
C ASN A 423 -18.04 11.48 -15.97
N SER A 424 -18.21 10.94 -14.76
CA SER A 424 -19.51 10.84 -14.10
C SER A 424 -19.44 11.37 -12.65
N PRO A 425 -20.37 12.26 -12.24
CA PRO A 425 -20.42 12.76 -10.87
C PRO A 425 -21.01 11.73 -9.89
N ILE A 426 -21.61 10.64 -10.38
CA ILE A 426 -22.35 9.69 -9.54
C ILE A 426 -21.48 9.07 -8.44
N GLY A 427 -20.19 8.83 -8.70
CA GLY A 427 -19.29 8.33 -7.66
C GLY A 427 -19.21 9.25 -6.44
N VAL A 428 -19.08 10.57 -6.67
CA VAL A 428 -19.02 11.59 -5.60
C VAL A 428 -20.39 11.73 -4.92
N VAL A 429 -21.48 11.69 -5.70
CA VAL A 429 -22.84 11.75 -5.17
C VAL A 429 -23.12 10.56 -4.24
N ASN A 430 -22.79 9.34 -4.67
CA ASN A 430 -22.98 8.14 -3.85
C ASN A 430 -22.08 8.17 -2.61
N ALA A 431 -20.84 8.65 -2.72
CA ALA A 431 -19.97 8.84 -1.56
C ALA A 431 -20.56 9.82 -0.54
N PHE A 432 -21.10 10.96 -1.00
CA PHE A 432 -21.79 11.91 -0.13
C PHE A 432 -22.98 11.27 0.61
N PHE A 433 -23.87 10.58 -0.12
CA PHE A 433 -25.01 9.91 0.51
C PHE A 433 -24.60 8.76 1.43
N SER A 434 -23.47 8.11 1.18
CA SER A 434 -22.89 7.09 2.06
C SER A 434 -22.40 7.70 3.37
N VAL A 435 -21.77 8.89 3.31
CA VAL A 435 -21.39 9.66 4.51
C VAL A 435 -22.63 10.11 5.28
N VAL A 436 -23.66 10.60 4.60
CA VAL A 436 -24.94 10.99 5.24
C VAL A 436 -25.58 9.79 5.94
N LEU A 437 -25.62 8.62 5.27
CA LEU A 437 -26.14 7.38 5.84
C LEU A 437 -25.34 6.97 7.09
N GLY A 438 -24.01 6.91 7.00
CA GLY A 438 -23.15 6.54 8.12
C GLY A 438 -23.31 7.50 9.31
N PHE A 439 -23.25 8.81 9.06
CA PHE A 439 -23.47 9.84 10.09
C PHE A 439 -24.85 9.72 10.74
N ALA A 440 -25.90 9.51 9.94
CA ALA A 440 -27.26 9.34 10.44
C ALA A 440 -27.39 8.12 11.34
N LEU A 441 -26.80 6.98 10.97
CA LEU A 441 -26.85 5.75 11.75
C LEU A 441 -26.12 5.91 13.09
N ILE A 442 -24.93 6.52 13.09
CA ILE A 442 -24.14 6.80 14.30
C ILE A 442 -24.94 7.63 15.32
N TRP A 443 -25.70 8.61 14.86
CA TRP A 443 -26.50 9.49 15.73
C TRP A 443 -27.97 9.07 15.86
N HIS A 444 -28.34 7.88 15.37
CA HIS A 444 -29.70 7.33 15.39
C HIS A 444 -30.76 8.25 14.74
N ILE A 445 -30.39 8.99 13.69
CA ILE A 445 -31.27 9.89 12.93
C ILE A 445 -31.91 9.12 11.77
N TRP A 446 -32.92 8.30 12.07
CA TRP A 446 -33.46 7.30 11.13
C TRP A 446 -34.03 7.84 9.82
N TRP A 447 -34.69 9.01 9.84
CA TRP A 447 -35.21 9.62 8.60
C TRP A 447 -34.08 10.02 7.64
N MET A 448 -32.95 10.48 8.19
CA MET A 448 -31.78 10.88 7.42
C MET A 448 -31.01 9.66 6.91
N ALA A 449 -31.00 8.56 7.68
CA ALA A 449 -30.48 7.28 7.22
C ALA A 449 -31.30 6.77 6.02
N GLY A 450 -32.64 6.83 6.10
CA GLY A 450 -33.52 6.50 4.98
C GLY A 450 -33.24 7.37 3.74
N PHE A 451 -33.07 8.68 3.92
CA PHE A 451 -32.70 9.60 2.84
C PHE A 451 -31.34 9.27 2.22
N GLY A 452 -30.31 8.99 3.04
CA GLY A 452 -28.99 8.58 2.58
C GLY A 452 -29.05 7.30 1.73
N LEU A 453 -29.74 6.27 2.21
CA LEU A 453 -29.91 5.01 1.48
C LEU A 453 -30.64 5.21 0.15
N LEU A 454 -31.75 5.96 0.14
CA LEU A 454 -32.48 6.28 -1.09
C LEU A 454 -31.61 7.05 -2.08
N GLY A 455 -30.78 7.99 -1.61
CA GLY A 455 -29.85 8.75 -2.44
C GLY A 455 -28.81 7.85 -3.13
N ILE A 456 -28.24 6.88 -2.41
CA ILE A 456 -27.32 5.88 -2.98
C ILE A 456 -28.03 5.06 -4.06
N LEU A 457 -29.21 4.51 -3.76
CA LEU A 457 -29.98 3.69 -4.69
C LEU A 457 -30.40 4.46 -5.95
N ALA A 458 -30.87 5.70 -5.78
CA ALA A 458 -31.23 6.57 -6.88
C ALA A 458 -30.01 6.94 -7.74
N GLY A 459 -28.85 7.20 -7.12
CA GLY A 459 -27.60 7.46 -7.85
C GLY A 459 -27.14 6.24 -8.65
N MET A 460 -27.19 5.04 -8.07
CA MET A 460 -26.88 3.79 -8.77
C MET A 460 -27.86 3.55 -9.94
N LEU A 461 -29.15 3.79 -9.73
CA LEU A 461 -30.17 3.68 -10.77
C LEU A 461 -29.92 4.68 -11.90
N ALA A 462 -29.67 5.94 -11.58
CA ALA A 462 -29.37 6.98 -12.56
C ALA A 462 -28.13 6.64 -13.40
N PHE A 463 -27.11 6.05 -12.78
CA PHE A 463 -25.93 5.57 -13.50
C PHE A 463 -26.25 4.41 -14.44
N ALA A 464 -27.07 3.45 -14.01
CA ALA A 464 -27.47 2.31 -14.82
C ALA A 464 -28.33 2.70 -16.04
N PHE A 465 -29.08 3.81 -15.96
CA PHE A 465 -29.95 4.31 -17.04
C PHE A 465 -29.30 5.38 -17.94
N ARG A 466 -28.00 5.65 -17.79
CA ARG A 466 -27.30 6.61 -18.65
C ARG A 466 -27.27 6.11 -20.10
N ARG A 467 -27.39 7.04 -21.05
CA ARG A 467 -27.39 6.72 -22.49
C ARG A 467 -26.04 6.84 -23.18
N GLU A 468 -25.18 7.70 -22.66
CA GLU A 468 -23.83 7.95 -23.18
C GLU A 468 -22.81 7.52 -22.14
N GLU A 469 -22.00 6.52 -22.48
CA GLU A 469 -20.98 5.96 -21.58
C GLU A 469 -19.57 6.41 -21.95
N GLU A 470 -19.35 6.66 -23.23
CA GLU A 470 -18.03 6.88 -23.82
C GLU A 470 -18.02 8.18 -24.65
N ILE A 471 -16.83 8.73 -24.81
CA ILE A 471 -16.52 9.83 -25.72
C ILE A 471 -15.44 9.35 -26.70
N GLU A 472 -15.62 9.65 -27.98
CA GLU A 472 -14.62 9.35 -29.00
C GLU A 472 -13.61 10.50 -29.06
N VAL A 473 -12.32 10.18 -28.90
CA VAL A 473 -11.22 11.13 -29.12
C VAL A 473 -10.84 11.11 -30.60
N PRO A 474 -10.97 12.24 -31.33
CA PRO A 474 -10.74 12.25 -32.77
C PRO A 474 -9.26 12.14 -33.13
N VAL A 475 -8.97 11.48 -34.25
CA VAL A 475 -7.62 11.31 -34.82
C VAL A 475 -6.83 12.62 -34.92
N ALA A 476 -7.50 13.73 -35.24
CA ALA A 476 -6.86 15.03 -35.37
C ALA A 476 -6.28 15.54 -34.04
N GLU A 477 -6.92 15.22 -32.90
CA GLU A 477 -6.44 15.56 -31.57
C GLU A 477 -5.24 14.70 -31.17
N ILE A 478 -5.34 13.39 -31.38
CA ILE A 478 -4.26 12.42 -31.12
C ILE A 478 -3.01 12.81 -31.92
N ALA A 479 -3.15 13.02 -33.24
CA ALA A 479 -2.04 13.40 -34.10
C ALA A 479 -1.41 14.75 -33.72
N ARG A 480 -2.21 15.71 -33.23
CA ARG A 480 -1.71 17.00 -32.73
C ARG A 480 -0.88 16.83 -31.46
N PHE A 481 -1.34 16.02 -30.53
CA PHE A 481 -0.61 15.72 -29.30
C PHE A 481 0.73 15.03 -29.61
N GLU A 482 0.71 13.97 -30.43
CA GLU A 482 1.91 13.21 -30.78
C GLU A 482 2.95 14.06 -31.53
N ARG A 483 2.52 14.95 -32.44
CA ARG A 483 3.42 15.91 -33.10
C ARG A 483 4.11 16.84 -32.10
N ARG A 484 3.34 17.44 -31.20
CA ARG A 484 3.86 18.35 -30.17
C ARG A 484 4.88 17.66 -29.27
N GLN A 485 4.66 16.39 -28.92
CA GLN A 485 5.60 15.62 -28.13
C GLN A 485 6.91 15.34 -28.89
N THR A 486 6.85 15.12 -30.21
CA THR A 486 8.07 14.96 -31.03
C THR A 486 8.87 16.26 -31.04
N GLU A 487 8.20 17.40 -31.19
CA GLU A 487 8.84 18.72 -31.20
C GLU A 487 9.47 19.09 -29.85
N VAL A 488 8.88 18.66 -28.73
CA VAL A 488 9.42 18.91 -27.38
C VAL A 488 10.62 18.00 -27.07
N ALA A 489 10.66 16.80 -27.65
CA ALA A 489 11.73 15.83 -27.44
C ALA A 489 12.95 16.03 -28.35
N ALA A 490 12.77 16.68 -29.51
CA ALA A 490 13.82 17.05 -30.46
C ALA A 490 14.55 18.32 -30.01
#